data_AF-A0A5C3KJ52-F1
#
_entry.id   AF-A0A5C3KJ52-F1
#
_cell.length_a   1.000
_cell.length_b   1.000
_cell.length_c   1.000
_cell.angle_alpha   90.00
_cell.angle_beta   90.00
_cell.angle_gamma   90.00
#
_symmetry.space_group_name_H-M   'P 1'
#
loop_
_entity.id
_entity.type
_entity.pdbx_description
1 polymer ?
#
loop_
_entity_poly.entity_id
_entity_poly.type
_entity_poly.pdbx_seq_one_letter_code
_entity_poly.pdbx_strand_id
1 'polypeptide(L)'
;MRPRYNYSAITFLHPLVGDTSQADVKIFIVARLSTTDYHTTISPELLEAFITKSEGLFLWAETVLNHIDNTFNHAAELADIIAGASLYWTATETAAGKLEKLYEHILSKLEWGNHRFAEKYTIIMGALVTLREPLSRRGLAELYAPDGVTEDDVHQMCMRIHPLLQSYSKDDSSRPIRLLHLSVQEYLAQRAPPPFRIDYEVHNRRLVKLTLLAIRRELTPEKVPILGHSDGDWVWDVAEKEPSIPVLLRASLPEQLWYSIEYFDTHWRSLKEEADEEQTTLLCEIVVDNPRPLLEIVVSTRSMIDIALFQRKALPCGSLSLALARWRAKIYISLARCLEYAKRQADALPLLQEAVKLYAPHKDKGLDSTVELEFSTCMTWLGN
;
A
#
# COMPACT_ATOMS: atom_id res chain seq x y z
N MET A 1 -5.41 -5.00 -29.31
CA MET A 1 -4.09 -4.36 -29.54
C MET A 1 -3.49 -4.06 -28.18
N ARG A 2 -2.42 -4.76 -27.80
CA ARG A 2 -1.71 -4.54 -26.52
C ARG A 2 -0.68 -3.43 -26.70
N PRO A 3 -0.52 -2.47 -25.78
CA PRO A 3 0.57 -1.51 -25.84
C PRO A 3 1.88 -2.19 -25.44
N ARG A 4 2.91 -2.04 -26.29
CA ARG A 4 4.30 -2.39 -25.97
C ARG A 4 4.88 -1.28 -25.11
N TYR A 5 5.22 -1.59 -23.87
CA TYR A 5 6.08 -0.72 -23.07
C TYR A 5 7.53 -0.99 -23.49
N ASN A 6 8.14 -0.01 -24.13
CA ASN A 6 9.59 0.03 -24.35
C ASN A 6 10.24 0.32 -22.99
N TYR A 7 10.89 -0.68 -22.41
CA TYR A 7 11.84 -0.46 -21.32
C TYR A 7 13.08 0.21 -21.92
N SER A 8 13.20 1.52 -21.78
CA SER A 8 14.47 2.22 -21.91
C SER A 8 15.38 1.72 -20.79
N ALA A 9 16.32 0.84 -21.12
CA ALA A 9 17.39 0.46 -20.22
C ALA A 9 18.20 1.72 -19.87
N ILE A 10 18.13 2.15 -18.61
CA ILE A 10 19.02 3.18 -18.07
C ILE A 10 20.44 2.63 -18.20
N THR A 11 21.20 3.17 -19.15
CA THR A 11 22.60 2.79 -19.35
C THR A 11 23.43 3.72 -18.47
N PHE A 12 23.92 3.22 -17.34
CA PHE A 12 24.86 3.96 -16.50
C PHE A 12 26.20 4.08 -17.24
N LEU A 13 26.69 5.32 -17.42
CA LEU A 13 27.95 5.62 -18.10
C LEU A 13 29.20 5.09 -17.36
N HIS A 14 29.05 4.67 -16.10
CA HIS A 14 30.09 4.05 -15.30
C HIS A 14 29.57 2.73 -14.70
N PRO A 15 30.37 1.65 -14.69
CA PRO A 15 30.00 0.42 -13.99
C PRO A 15 29.69 0.72 -12.52
N LEU A 16 28.51 0.31 -12.03
CA LEU A 16 28.13 0.39 -10.62
C LEU A 16 28.90 -0.62 -9.73
N VAL A 17 29.92 -1.29 -10.29
CA VAL A 17 30.74 -2.33 -9.68
C VAL A 17 32.15 -2.23 -10.27
N GLY A 18 33.19 -2.37 -9.45
CA GLY A 18 34.61 -2.31 -9.85
C GLY A 18 35.45 -1.37 -8.99
N ASP A 19 36.75 -1.27 -9.28
CA ASP A 19 37.76 -0.56 -8.47
C ASP A 19 37.36 0.89 -8.10
N THR A 20 36.62 1.57 -8.96
CA THR A 20 36.13 2.94 -8.72
C THR A 20 35.10 3.01 -7.59
N SER A 21 34.27 1.98 -7.41
CA SER A 21 33.26 1.90 -6.34
C SER A 21 33.81 1.37 -5.01
N GLN A 22 34.96 0.69 -5.02
CA GLN A 22 35.55 0.09 -3.83
C GLN A 22 36.04 1.14 -2.83
N ALA A 23 36.59 2.26 -3.31
CA ALA A 23 37.00 3.38 -2.46
C ALA A 23 35.79 4.02 -1.75
N ASP A 24 34.69 4.23 -2.48
CA ASP A 24 33.49 4.83 -1.90
C ASP A 24 32.80 3.88 -0.91
N VAL A 25 32.74 2.57 -1.22
CA VAL A 25 32.24 1.56 -0.27
C VAL A 25 33.12 1.48 0.97
N LYS A 26 34.45 1.59 0.85
CA LYS A 26 35.35 1.68 2.00
C LYS A 26 35.02 2.89 2.88
N ILE A 27 34.86 4.08 2.28
CA ILE A 27 34.47 5.29 3.01
C ILE A 27 33.13 5.07 3.72
N PHE A 28 32.14 4.51 3.04
CA PHE A 28 30.84 4.20 3.59
C PHE A 28 30.91 3.22 4.77
N ILE A 29 31.59 2.07 4.61
CA ILE A 29 31.73 1.06 5.67
C ILE A 29 32.39 1.66 6.91
N VAL A 30 33.51 2.39 6.72
CA VAL A 30 34.25 3.02 7.83
C VAL A 30 33.40 4.07 8.53
N ALA A 31 32.72 4.93 7.77
CA ALA A 31 31.84 5.94 8.33
C ALA A 31 30.63 5.34 9.06
N ARG A 32 30.06 4.23 8.56
CA ARG A 32 28.93 3.56 9.20
C ARG A 32 29.37 2.87 10.50
N LEU A 33 30.49 2.14 10.48
CA LEU A 33 31.02 1.49 11.67
C LEU A 33 31.44 2.50 12.75
N SER A 34 31.98 3.67 12.40
CA SER A 34 32.38 4.66 13.41
C SER A 34 31.22 5.22 14.25
N THR A 35 29.98 5.02 13.79
CA THR A 35 28.76 5.37 14.54
C THR A 35 28.29 4.29 15.51
N THR A 36 28.93 3.11 15.52
CA THR A 36 28.52 1.97 16.36
C THR A 36 29.41 1.82 17.60
N ASP A 37 28.83 1.25 18.65
CA ASP A 37 29.52 0.96 19.92
C ASP A 37 30.50 -0.23 19.80
N TYR A 38 30.29 -1.12 18.83
CA TYR A 38 31.10 -2.32 18.59
C TYR A 38 32.24 -2.13 17.58
N HIS A 39 32.47 -0.94 17.02
CA HIS A 39 33.49 -0.73 15.97
C HIS A 39 34.89 -1.19 16.38
N THR A 40 35.25 -1.06 17.66
CA THR A 40 36.55 -1.51 18.20
C THR A 40 36.69 -3.03 18.27
N THR A 41 35.60 -3.78 18.16
CA THR A 41 35.62 -5.25 18.16
C THR A 41 36.01 -5.83 16.80
N ILE A 42 35.90 -5.05 15.73
CA ILE A 42 36.27 -5.45 14.37
C ILE A 42 37.76 -5.12 14.16
N SER A 43 38.59 -6.15 13.96
CA SER A 43 40.02 -5.94 13.71
C SER A 43 40.26 -5.27 12.35
N PRO A 44 41.38 -4.55 12.16
CA PRO A 44 41.72 -3.97 10.86
C PRO A 44 41.78 -4.99 9.72
N GLU A 45 42.23 -6.22 10.00
CA GLU A 45 42.31 -7.32 9.03
C GLU A 45 40.91 -7.79 8.63
N LEU A 46 40.00 -7.93 9.59
CA LEU A 46 38.61 -8.31 9.34
C LEU A 46 37.86 -7.22 8.56
N LEU A 47 38.12 -5.95 8.88
CA LEU A 47 37.58 -4.80 8.15
C LEU A 47 38.06 -4.77 6.69
N GLU A 48 39.35 -4.97 6.44
CA GLU A 48 39.89 -5.00 5.08
C GLU A 48 39.37 -6.22 4.29
N ALA A 49 39.21 -7.37 4.96
CA ALA A 49 38.55 -8.53 4.38
C ALA A 49 37.08 -8.24 4.02
N PHE A 50 36.34 -7.53 4.86
CA PHE A 50 34.97 -7.12 4.59
C PHE A 50 34.87 -6.16 3.40
N ILE A 51 35.73 -5.13 3.36
CA ILE A 51 35.81 -4.17 2.24
C ILE A 51 36.13 -4.90 0.94
N THR A 52 37.13 -5.79 0.96
CA THR A 52 37.50 -6.59 -0.22
C THR A 52 36.33 -7.46 -0.67
N LYS A 53 35.65 -8.12 0.28
CA LYS A 53 34.53 -9.01 0.00
C LYS A 53 33.30 -8.29 -0.55
N SER A 54 33.13 -7.01 -0.21
CA SER A 54 32.02 -6.21 -0.72
C SER A 54 32.08 -5.98 -2.23
N GLU A 55 33.27 -6.06 -2.85
CA GLU A 55 33.49 -5.84 -4.29
C GLU A 55 32.85 -4.52 -4.81
N GLY A 56 32.73 -3.50 -3.97
CA GLY A 56 32.08 -2.22 -4.35
C GLY A 56 30.54 -2.24 -4.31
N LEU A 57 29.92 -3.30 -3.79
CA LEU A 57 28.47 -3.42 -3.66
C LEU A 57 27.96 -2.76 -2.36
N PHE A 58 27.54 -1.50 -2.45
CA PHE A 58 26.96 -0.75 -1.32
C PHE A 58 25.84 -1.50 -0.63
N LEU A 59 24.88 -2.02 -1.39
CA LEU A 59 23.72 -2.70 -0.83
C LEU A 59 24.12 -3.98 -0.08
N TRP A 60 25.15 -4.68 -0.55
CA TRP A 60 25.67 -5.84 0.15
C TRP A 60 26.32 -5.43 1.47
N ALA A 61 27.18 -4.41 1.44
CA ALA A 61 27.82 -3.87 2.63
C ALA A 61 26.79 -3.36 3.66
N GLU A 62 25.77 -2.62 3.21
CA GLU A 62 24.69 -2.12 4.07
C GLU A 62 23.88 -3.26 4.69
N THR A 63 23.54 -4.29 3.90
CA THR A 63 22.81 -5.47 4.41
C THR A 63 23.63 -6.20 5.49
N VAL A 64 24.94 -6.38 5.27
CA VAL A 64 25.83 -7.02 6.27
C VAL A 64 25.98 -6.17 7.52
N LEU A 65 26.13 -4.85 7.38
CA LEU A 65 26.23 -3.94 8.53
C LEU A 65 24.95 -3.96 9.38
N ASN A 66 23.77 -3.89 8.75
CA ASN A 66 22.50 -3.99 9.45
C ASN A 66 22.29 -5.39 10.09
N HIS A 67 22.89 -6.43 9.52
CA HIS A 67 22.91 -7.77 10.10
C HIS A 67 23.72 -7.85 11.39
N ILE A 68 24.97 -7.40 11.34
CA ILE A 68 25.84 -7.51 12.50
C ILE A 68 25.39 -6.59 13.65
N ASP A 69 24.77 -5.43 13.37
CA ASP A 69 24.23 -4.46 14.34
C ASP A 69 23.36 -5.07 15.45
N ASN A 70 22.76 -6.24 15.23
CA ASN A 70 21.86 -6.90 16.20
C ASN A 70 22.39 -8.26 16.69
N THR A 71 23.69 -8.53 16.50
CA THR A 71 24.30 -9.80 16.93
C THR A 71 25.06 -9.67 18.24
N PHE A 72 25.16 -10.77 18.99
CA PHE A 72 25.90 -10.77 20.25
C PHE A 72 27.41 -10.66 20.05
N ASN A 73 27.94 -11.30 19.00
CA ASN A 73 29.36 -11.26 18.64
C ASN A 73 29.54 -10.77 17.21
N HIS A 74 29.53 -9.45 17.05
CA HIS A 74 29.64 -8.73 15.78
C HIS A 74 30.83 -9.20 14.93
N ALA A 75 32.01 -9.36 15.54
CA ALA A 75 33.22 -9.76 14.82
C ALA A 75 33.17 -11.21 14.34
N ALA A 76 32.68 -12.14 15.19
CA ALA A 76 32.53 -13.54 14.78
C ALA A 76 31.46 -13.69 13.70
N GLU A 77 30.32 -13.00 13.83
CA GLU A 77 29.27 -13.04 12.81
C GLU A 77 29.76 -12.47 11.47
N LEU A 78 30.51 -11.35 11.49
CA LEU A 78 31.10 -10.78 10.29
C LEU A 78 32.10 -11.77 9.64
N ALA A 79 32.94 -12.43 10.44
CA ALA A 79 33.87 -13.44 9.95
C ALA A 79 33.14 -14.64 9.34
N ASP A 80 32.05 -15.10 9.97
CA ASP A 80 31.21 -16.20 9.47
C ASP A 80 30.50 -15.81 8.17
N ILE A 81 30.03 -14.57 8.03
CA ILE A 81 29.45 -14.08 6.78
C ILE A 81 30.52 -14.07 5.69
N ILE A 82 31.73 -13.56 5.96
CA ILE A 82 32.81 -13.51 4.98
C ILE A 82 33.24 -14.92 4.55
N ALA A 83 33.37 -15.85 5.50
CA ALA A 83 33.79 -17.23 5.29
C ALA A 83 32.70 -18.10 4.65
N GLY A 84 31.48 -18.05 5.17
CA GLY A 84 30.31 -18.75 4.64
C GLY A 84 29.92 -18.25 3.26
N ALA A 85 30.02 -16.94 3.01
CA ALA A 85 29.99 -16.38 1.67
C ALA A 85 31.09 -17.01 0.80
N SER A 86 32.33 -17.12 1.27
CA SER A 86 33.42 -17.71 0.47
C SER A 86 33.10 -19.10 -0.12
N LEU A 87 32.33 -19.94 0.57
CA LEU A 87 31.91 -21.26 0.06
C LEU A 87 30.90 -21.17 -1.10
N TYR A 88 30.06 -20.14 -1.11
CA TYR A 88 29.04 -19.93 -2.13
C TYR A 88 29.42 -18.85 -3.15
N TRP A 89 30.51 -18.13 -2.97
CA TRP A 89 30.93 -17.02 -3.81
C TRP A 89 31.90 -17.48 -4.89
N THR A 90 31.37 -17.79 -6.07
CA THR A 90 32.19 -18.05 -7.25
C THR A 90 32.40 -16.75 -8.04
N ALA A 91 33.58 -16.59 -8.65
CA ALA A 91 33.91 -15.42 -9.47
C ALA A 91 32.96 -15.22 -10.68
N THR A 92 32.18 -16.25 -11.03
CA THR A 92 31.21 -16.27 -12.12
C THR A 92 29.82 -15.75 -11.75
N GLU A 93 29.56 -15.47 -10.47
CA GLU A 93 28.23 -15.12 -10.00
C GLU A 93 27.94 -13.62 -10.12
N THR A 94 26.73 -13.28 -10.59
CA THR A 94 26.31 -11.89 -10.76
C THR A 94 26.14 -11.20 -9.40
N ALA A 95 26.24 -9.86 -9.38
CA ALA A 95 25.99 -9.07 -8.17
C ALA A 95 24.60 -9.34 -7.55
N ALA A 96 23.60 -9.62 -8.39
CA ALA A 96 22.26 -10.02 -7.94
C ALA A 96 22.29 -11.38 -7.22
N GLY A 97 22.94 -12.41 -7.78
CA GLY A 97 23.04 -13.73 -7.14
C GLY A 97 23.75 -13.67 -5.78
N LYS A 98 24.77 -12.82 -5.67
CA LYS A 98 25.49 -12.56 -4.41
C LYS A 98 24.58 -11.95 -3.33
N LEU A 99 23.74 -10.99 -3.70
CA LEU A 99 22.75 -10.39 -2.80
C LEU A 99 21.66 -11.39 -2.40
N GLU A 100 21.14 -12.17 -3.34
CA GLU A 100 20.11 -13.17 -3.08
C GLU A 100 20.57 -14.24 -2.09
N LYS A 101 21.82 -14.71 -2.21
CA LYS A 101 22.43 -15.62 -1.24
C LYS A 101 22.58 -15.00 0.15
N LEU A 102 22.88 -13.70 0.23
CA LEU A 102 22.91 -13.00 1.51
C LEU A 102 21.51 -12.93 2.13
N TYR A 103 20.48 -12.61 1.34
CA TYR A 103 19.09 -12.63 1.82
C TYR A 103 18.69 -14.03 2.29
N GLU A 104 19.03 -15.07 1.53
CA GLU A 104 18.78 -16.46 1.90
C GLU A 104 19.47 -16.82 3.22
N HIS A 105 20.73 -16.44 3.38
CA HIS A 105 21.49 -16.68 4.61
C HIS A 105 20.80 -16.04 5.82
N ILE A 106 20.41 -14.77 5.72
CA ILE A 106 19.71 -14.03 6.78
C ILE A 106 18.39 -14.72 7.12
N LEU A 107 17.58 -15.03 6.10
CA LEU A 107 16.27 -15.65 6.29
C LEU A 107 16.38 -17.07 6.85
N SER A 108 17.39 -17.85 6.44
CA SER A 108 17.58 -19.23 6.92
C SER A 108 17.81 -19.36 8.42
N LYS A 109 18.33 -18.29 9.07
CA LYS A 109 18.59 -18.23 10.51
C LYS A 109 17.32 -17.97 11.35
N LEU A 110 16.20 -17.68 10.71
CA LEU A 110 14.93 -17.42 11.41
C LEU A 110 14.29 -18.71 11.93
N GLU A 111 13.39 -18.58 12.90
CA GLU A 111 12.79 -19.69 13.66
C GLU A 111 11.68 -20.43 12.88
N TRP A 112 11.97 -20.96 11.69
CA TRP A 112 10.96 -21.58 10.81
C TRP A 112 10.25 -22.80 11.40
N GLY A 113 10.86 -23.49 12.38
CA GLY A 113 10.22 -24.58 13.10
C GLY A 113 9.05 -24.13 13.99
N ASN A 114 8.96 -22.83 14.31
CA ASN A 114 7.86 -22.26 15.07
C ASN A 114 6.72 -21.85 14.11
N HIS A 115 5.62 -22.60 14.12
CA HIS A 115 4.46 -22.32 13.27
C HIS A 115 3.92 -20.89 13.44
N ARG A 116 3.85 -20.39 14.68
CA ARG A 116 3.37 -19.03 14.96
C ARG A 116 4.29 -17.98 14.34
N PHE A 117 5.59 -18.22 14.34
CA PHE A 117 6.55 -17.35 13.65
C PHE A 117 6.33 -17.38 12.14
N ALA A 118 6.23 -18.55 11.52
CA ALA A 118 6.04 -18.68 10.07
C ALA A 118 4.73 -18.02 9.59
N GLU A 119 3.66 -18.13 10.36
CA GLU A 119 2.38 -17.48 10.08
C GLU A 119 2.51 -15.94 10.14
N LYS A 120 3.10 -15.40 11.22
CA LYS A 120 3.33 -13.96 11.37
C LYS A 120 4.30 -13.41 10.33
N TYR A 121 5.34 -14.18 9.98
CA TYR A 121 6.26 -13.85 8.89
C TYR A 121 5.48 -13.68 7.59
N THR A 122 4.67 -14.67 7.23
CA THR A 122 3.88 -14.64 5.99
C THR A 122 3.01 -13.39 5.94
N ILE A 123 2.31 -13.06 7.03
CA ILE A 123 1.44 -11.88 7.09
C ILE A 123 2.25 -10.58 6.97
N ILE A 124 3.26 -10.39 7.82
CA ILE A 124 3.98 -9.12 7.94
C ILE A 124 4.91 -8.89 6.75
N MET A 125 5.71 -9.88 6.35
CA MET A 125 6.55 -9.76 5.15
C MET A 125 5.70 -9.65 3.89
N GLY A 126 4.59 -10.36 3.84
CA GLY A 126 3.61 -10.22 2.78
C GLY A 126 3.09 -8.79 2.63
N ALA A 127 2.80 -8.14 3.76
CA ALA A 127 2.44 -6.73 3.78
C ALA A 127 3.59 -5.85 3.28
N LEU A 128 4.78 -5.95 3.86
CA LEU A 128 5.94 -5.11 3.50
C LEU A 128 6.31 -5.23 2.01
N VAL A 129 6.11 -6.40 1.42
CA VAL A 129 6.36 -6.66 0.00
C VAL A 129 5.22 -6.14 -0.90
N THR A 130 3.97 -6.10 -0.42
CA THR A 130 2.78 -5.84 -1.26
C THR A 130 2.20 -4.43 -1.11
N LEU A 131 2.44 -3.76 0.01
CA LEU A 131 1.94 -2.40 0.26
C LEU A 131 2.41 -1.44 -0.84
N ARG A 132 1.51 -0.54 -1.27
CA ARG A 132 1.81 0.52 -2.26
C ARG A 132 2.56 1.69 -1.65
N GLU A 133 2.35 1.91 -0.37
CA GLU A 133 3.06 2.88 0.43
C GLU A 133 3.45 2.25 1.78
N PRO A 134 4.70 2.45 2.24
CA PRO A 134 5.13 2.00 3.57
C PRO A 134 4.22 2.53 4.69
N LEU A 135 3.82 1.62 5.58
CA LEU A 135 3.07 1.95 6.80
C LEU A 135 3.98 1.94 8.02
N SER A 136 3.63 2.74 9.02
CA SER A 136 4.28 2.66 10.34
C SER A 136 3.97 1.33 11.04
N ARG A 137 4.71 1.04 12.12
CA ARG A 137 4.45 -0.13 12.96
C ARG A 137 3.01 -0.14 13.48
N ARG A 138 2.52 1.03 13.91
CA ARG A 138 1.15 1.21 14.38
C ARG A 138 0.14 1.05 13.25
N GLY A 139 0.34 1.73 12.11
CA GLY A 139 -0.57 1.66 10.98
C GLY A 139 -0.71 0.23 10.43
N LEU A 140 0.39 -0.52 10.37
CA LEU A 140 0.37 -1.91 9.95
C LEU A 140 -0.41 -2.79 10.94
N ALA A 141 -0.18 -2.62 12.24
CA ALA A 141 -0.91 -3.35 13.27
C ALA A 141 -2.41 -3.02 13.25
N GLU A 142 -2.79 -1.76 13.08
CA GLU A 142 -4.20 -1.35 13.03
C GLU A 142 -4.94 -1.85 11.77
N LEU A 143 -4.24 -1.92 10.63
CA LEU A 143 -4.76 -2.48 9.38
C LEU A 143 -4.92 -4.00 9.47
N TYR A 144 -3.95 -4.71 10.06
CA TYR A 144 -3.93 -6.17 10.17
C TYR A 144 -4.49 -6.70 11.51
N ALA A 145 -5.07 -5.84 12.35
CA ALA A 145 -5.74 -6.25 13.59
C ALA A 145 -6.84 -7.32 13.37
N PRO A 146 -7.63 -7.31 12.28
CA PRO A 146 -8.57 -8.40 11.98
C PRO A 146 -7.90 -9.77 11.80
N ASP A 147 -6.63 -9.79 11.35
CA ASP A 147 -5.81 -10.99 11.23
C ASP A 147 -5.00 -11.28 12.52
N GLY A 148 -5.36 -10.62 13.62
CA GLY A 148 -4.76 -10.80 14.94
C GLY A 148 -3.32 -10.30 15.05
N VAL A 149 -2.87 -9.39 14.17
CA VAL A 149 -1.54 -8.78 14.25
C VAL A 149 -1.54 -7.64 15.26
N THR A 150 -0.60 -7.71 16.21
CA THR A 150 -0.37 -6.66 17.21
C THR A 150 0.83 -5.80 16.84
N GLU A 151 0.95 -4.64 17.47
CA GLU A 151 2.13 -3.77 17.30
C GLU A 151 3.43 -4.46 17.73
N ASP A 152 3.36 -5.28 18.79
CA ASP A 152 4.50 -6.10 19.25
C ASP A 152 4.86 -7.19 18.22
N ASP A 153 3.90 -7.89 17.62
CA ASP A 153 4.19 -8.86 16.55
C ASP A 153 4.96 -8.19 15.40
N VAL A 154 4.56 -6.97 15.00
CA VAL A 154 5.27 -6.20 13.96
C VAL A 154 6.66 -5.80 14.44
N HIS A 155 6.80 -5.34 15.68
CA HIS A 155 8.10 -4.99 16.26
C HIS A 155 9.07 -6.17 16.26
N GLN A 156 8.65 -7.31 16.84
CA GLN A 156 9.46 -8.51 16.95
C GLN A 156 9.87 -9.03 15.58
N MET A 157 8.95 -8.99 14.60
CA MET A 157 9.29 -9.35 13.23
C MET A 157 10.34 -8.39 12.65
N CYS A 158 10.11 -7.08 12.73
CA CYS A 158 11.04 -6.06 12.21
C CYS A 158 12.43 -6.15 12.83
N MET A 159 12.53 -6.52 14.11
CA MET A 159 13.81 -6.75 14.78
C MET A 159 14.56 -7.95 14.19
N ARG A 160 13.85 -9.03 13.84
CA ARG A 160 14.44 -10.23 13.24
C ARG A 160 14.84 -10.04 11.78
N ILE A 161 14.06 -9.27 11.03
CA ILE A 161 14.33 -8.97 9.60
C ILE A 161 15.05 -7.62 9.40
N HIS A 162 15.50 -6.98 10.48
CA HIS A 162 16.18 -5.68 10.44
C HIS A 162 17.23 -5.54 9.32
N PRO A 163 18.01 -6.59 9.00
CA PRO A 163 19.02 -6.50 7.93
C PRO A 163 18.42 -6.18 6.56
N LEU A 164 17.15 -6.50 6.37
CA LEU A 164 16.37 -6.29 5.16
C LEU A 164 15.52 -5.01 5.20
N LEU A 165 15.67 -4.17 6.24
CA LEU A 165 14.92 -2.94 6.43
C LEU A 165 15.81 -1.71 6.29
N GLN A 166 15.23 -0.62 5.78
CA GLN A 166 15.89 0.67 5.70
C GLN A 166 15.60 1.49 6.96
N SER A 167 16.64 1.85 7.72
CA SER A 167 16.57 2.82 8.83
C SER A 167 15.44 2.55 9.84
N TYR A 168 15.16 1.28 10.12
CA TYR A 168 14.11 0.89 11.07
C TYR A 168 14.45 1.43 12.47
N SER A 169 13.50 2.16 13.08
CA SER A 169 13.65 2.68 14.44
C SER A 169 12.95 1.77 15.44
N LYS A 170 13.68 1.39 16.50
CA LYS A 170 13.15 0.58 17.61
C LYS A 170 12.24 1.42 18.53
N ASP A 171 12.55 2.70 18.65
CA ASP A 171 11.92 3.62 19.61
C ASP A 171 10.74 4.41 19.04
N ASP A 172 10.70 4.60 17.72
CA ASP A 172 9.68 5.40 17.05
C ASP A 172 8.69 4.53 16.26
N SER A 173 7.53 4.27 16.87
CA SER A 173 6.45 3.47 16.27
C SER A 173 5.76 4.13 15.08
N SER A 174 5.96 5.44 14.90
CA SER A 174 5.28 6.24 13.87
C SER A 174 6.05 6.28 12.55
N ARG A 175 7.31 5.82 12.55
CA ARG A 175 8.12 5.76 11.33
C ARG A 175 7.64 4.64 10.40
N PRO A 176 7.44 4.93 9.10
CA PRO A 176 7.12 3.91 8.12
C PRO A 176 8.22 2.84 8.01
N ILE A 177 7.80 1.58 7.98
CA ILE A 177 8.70 0.44 7.83
C ILE A 177 8.98 0.25 6.34
N ARG A 178 10.25 0.36 5.94
CA ARG A 178 10.68 0.26 4.55
C ARG A 178 11.61 -0.93 4.38
N LEU A 179 11.42 -1.68 3.30
CA LEU A 179 12.43 -2.63 2.85
C LEU A 179 13.69 -1.87 2.44
N LEU A 180 14.84 -2.49 2.66
CA LEU A 180 16.15 -1.91 2.36
C LEU A 180 16.25 -1.45 0.90
N HIS A 181 15.77 -2.30 -0.01
CA HIS A 181 15.80 -2.04 -1.44
C HIS A 181 14.79 -2.91 -2.20
N LEU A 182 14.42 -2.49 -3.41
CA LEU A 182 13.50 -3.21 -4.31
C LEU A 182 13.96 -4.65 -4.59
N SER A 183 15.27 -4.92 -4.58
CA SER A 183 15.82 -6.26 -4.78
C SER A 183 15.36 -7.27 -3.71
N VAL A 184 15.14 -6.82 -2.46
CA VAL A 184 14.58 -7.67 -1.39
C VAL A 184 13.16 -8.07 -1.76
N GLN A 185 12.36 -7.10 -2.17
CA GLN A 185 10.97 -7.29 -2.57
C GLN A 185 10.85 -8.25 -3.76
N GLU A 186 11.67 -8.06 -4.80
CA GLU A 186 11.71 -8.95 -5.97
C GLU A 186 12.19 -10.35 -5.63
N TYR A 187 13.22 -10.48 -4.77
CA TYR A 187 13.72 -11.76 -4.33
C TYR A 187 12.62 -12.55 -3.60
N LEU A 188 12.01 -11.96 -2.57
CA LEU A 188 10.97 -12.61 -1.77
C LEU A 188 9.75 -13.01 -2.60
N ALA A 189 9.37 -12.20 -3.58
CA ALA A 189 8.19 -12.47 -4.39
C ALA A 189 8.40 -13.50 -5.51
N GLN A 190 9.60 -13.57 -6.09
CA GLN A 190 9.80 -14.32 -7.36
C GLN A 190 10.84 -15.43 -7.26
N ARG A 191 11.88 -15.27 -6.43
CA ARG A 191 13.10 -16.10 -6.49
C ARG A 191 13.31 -16.92 -5.23
N ALA A 192 13.04 -16.36 -4.05
CA ALA A 192 13.28 -16.98 -2.76
C ALA A 192 12.60 -18.36 -2.67
N PRO A 193 13.25 -19.42 -2.16
CA PRO A 193 12.62 -20.72 -1.97
C PRO A 193 11.56 -20.69 -0.84
N PRO A 194 10.63 -21.65 -0.78
CA PRO A 194 9.84 -21.87 0.43
C PRO A 194 10.77 -22.18 1.63
N PRO A 195 10.47 -21.70 2.84
CA PRO A 195 9.27 -20.96 3.26
C PRO A 195 9.35 -19.43 3.09
N PHE A 196 10.41 -18.90 2.48
CA PHE A 196 10.69 -17.45 2.42
C PHE A 196 9.80 -16.72 1.42
N ARG A 197 9.34 -17.45 0.40
CA ARG A 197 8.57 -16.93 -0.74
C ARG A 197 7.25 -16.30 -0.32
N ILE A 198 6.97 -15.14 -0.87
CA ILE A 198 5.75 -14.37 -0.65
C ILE A 198 4.91 -14.35 -1.94
N ASP A 199 3.63 -14.69 -1.82
CA ASP A 199 2.70 -14.65 -2.96
C ASP A 199 1.92 -13.32 -2.99
N TYR A 200 2.21 -12.50 -4.01
CA TYR A 200 1.53 -11.23 -4.22
C TYR A 200 0.01 -11.35 -4.35
N GLU A 201 -0.51 -12.39 -4.99
CA GLU A 201 -1.94 -12.53 -5.21
C GLU A 201 -2.66 -12.73 -3.87
N VAL A 202 -2.12 -13.62 -3.04
CA VAL A 202 -2.64 -13.90 -1.69
C VAL A 202 -2.65 -12.63 -0.84
N HIS A 203 -1.57 -11.84 -0.89
CA HIS A 203 -1.48 -10.61 -0.10
C HIS A 203 -2.30 -9.44 -0.65
N ASN A 204 -2.46 -9.31 -1.97
CA ASN A 204 -3.39 -8.33 -2.54
C ASN A 204 -4.83 -8.66 -2.16
N ARG A 205 -5.22 -9.95 -2.21
CA ARG A 205 -6.55 -10.40 -1.78
C ARG A 205 -6.80 -10.07 -0.31
N ARG A 206 -5.83 -10.37 0.55
CA ARG A 206 -5.89 -9.99 1.97
C ARG A 206 -6.01 -8.47 2.15
N LEU A 207 -5.19 -7.68 1.46
CA LEU A 207 -5.23 -6.22 1.55
C LEU A 207 -6.56 -5.63 1.08
N VAL A 208 -7.17 -6.17 0.02
CA VAL A 208 -8.54 -5.77 -0.38
C VAL A 208 -9.51 -5.95 0.78
N LYS A 209 -9.53 -7.12 1.40
CA LYS A 209 -10.41 -7.40 2.54
C LYS A 209 -10.13 -6.44 3.70
N LEU A 210 -8.88 -6.29 4.11
CA LEU A 210 -8.49 -5.48 5.26
C LEU A 210 -8.77 -3.98 5.04
N THR A 211 -8.53 -3.47 3.83
CA THR A 211 -8.80 -2.07 3.49
C THR A 211 -10.30 -1.77 3.46
N LEU A 212 -11.13 -2.66 2.90
CA LEU A 212 -12.59 -2.52 2.97
C LEU A 212 -13.11 -2.59 4.41
N LEU A 213 -12.59 -3.51 5.23
CA LEU A 213 -12.91 -3.58 6.65
C LEU A 213 -12.54 -2.29 7.41
N ALA A 214 -11.36 -1.73 7.12
CA ALA A 214 -10.93 -0.47 7.72
C ALA A 214 -11.84 0.69 7.29
N ILE A 215 -12.21 0.79 6.01
CA ILE A 215 -13.18 1.78 5.52
C ILE A 215 -14.50 1.62 6.27
N ARG A 216 -15.08 0.42 6.31
CA ARG A 216 -16.36 0.17 7.00
C ARG A 216 -16.33 0.52 8.48
N ARG A 217 -15.21 0.24 9.17
CA ARG A 217 -15.07 0.44 10.63
C ARG A 217 -14.76 1.89 11.01
N GLU A 218 -13.97 2.59 10.21
CA GLU A 218 -13.41 3.89 10.56
C GLU A 218 -14.10 5.06 9.85
N LEU A 219 -14.73 4.83 8.71
CA LEU A 219 -15.35 5.88 7.90
C LEU A 219 -16.79 6.17 8.34
N THR A 220 -16.95 6.62 9.57
CA THR A 220 -18.25 6.97 10.17
C THR A 220 -18.25 8.41 10.67
N PRO A 221 -19.42 9.08 10.74
CA PRO A 221 -19.50 10.47 11.22
C PRO A 221 -18.93 10.70 12.62
N GLU A 222 -18.97 9.68 13.49
CA GLU A 222 -18.41 9.75 14.84
C GLU A 222 -16.89 9.84 14.84
N LYS A 223 -16.23 9.20 13.88
CA LYS A 223 -14.77 9.13 13.77
C LYS A 223 -14.19 10.14 12.79
N VAL A 224 -14.98 10.54 11.80
CA VAL A 224 -14.61 11.51 10.77
C VAL A 224 -15.69 12.59 10.72
N PRO A 225 -15.61 13.63 11.58
CA PRO A 225 -16.69 14.62 11.75
C PRO A 225 -17.01 15.48 10.54
N ILE A 226 -16.16 15.47 9.50
CA ILE A 226 -16.38 16.21 8.25
C ILE A 226 -17.34 15.50 7.27
N LEU A 227 -17.72 14.26 7.58
CA LEU A 227 -18.71 13.51 6.83
C LEU A 227 -20.10 14.14 6.98
N GLY A 228 -20.96 13.88 6.00
CA GLY A 228 -22.32 14.41 5.92
C GLY A 228 -22.41 15.81 5.31
N HIS A 229 -21.29 16.41 4.87
CA HIS A 229 -21.29 17.74 4.27
C HIS A 229 -22.07 17.81 2.94
N SER A 230 -22.33 16.68 2.28
CA SER A 230 -23.16 16.60 1.08
C SER A 230 -24.61 16.21 1.37
N ASP A 231 -25.00 16.03 2.64
CA ASP A 231 -26.38 15.71 3.02
C ASP A 231 -27.34 16.89 2.88
N GLY A 232 -28.64 16.59 2.80
CA GLY A 232 -29.72 17.57 2.73
C GLY A 232 -30.42 17.62 1.37
N ASP A 233 -31.47 18.43 1.28
CA ASP A 233 -32.26 18.68 0.06
C ASP A 233 -31.88 19.99 -0.65
N TRP A 234 -30.83 20.68 -0.17
CA TRP A 234 -30.28 21.91 -0.78
C TRP A 234 -29.99 21.78 -2.27
N VAL A 235 -29.69 20.56 -2.74
CA VAL A 235 -29.48 20.27 -4.15
C VAL A 235 -30.72 20.58 -5.01
N TRP A 236 -31.91 20.55 -4.43
CA TRP A 236 -33.19 20.83 -5.07
C TRP A 236 -33.77 22.20 -4.71
N ASP A 237 -33.24 22.84 -3.67
CA ASP A 237 -33.66 24.18 -3.24
C ASP A 237 -32.67 25.24 -3.70
N VAL A 238 -33.11 26.12 -4.61
CA VAL A 238 -32.30 27.22 -5.15
C VAL A 238 -32.02 28.31 -4.09
N ALA A 239 -32.78 28.33 -3.00
CA ALA A 239 -32.59 29.27 -1.89
C ALA A 239 -31.58 28.79 -0.85
N GLU A 240 -31.29 27.49 -0.78
CA GLU A 240 -30.30 26.94 0.15
C GLU A 240 -28.88 27.13 -0.38
N LYS A 241 -27.97 27.49 0.53
CA LYS A 241 -26.56 27.70 0.19
C LYS A 241 -25.86 26.36 0.01
N GLU A 242 -25.12 26.21 -1.08
CA GLU A 242 -24.35 25.00 -1.35
C GLU A 242 -23.25 24.78 -0.29
N PRO A 243 -23.10 23.55 0.23
CA PRO A 243 -22.00 23.20 1.12
C PRO A 243 -20.64 23.31 0.43
N SER A 244 -19.65 23.82 1.16
CA SER A 244 -18.25 23.80 0.70
C SER A 244 -17.62 22.43 0.97
N ILE A 245 -16.80 21.94 0.04
CA ILE A 245 -15.99 20.73 0.24
C ILE A 245 -14.94 21.00 1.33
N PRO A 246 -14.94 20.27 2.46
CA PRO A 246 -13.88 20.35 3.44
C PRO A 246 -12.58 19.77 2.86
N VAL A 247 -11.46 20.43 3.10
CA VAL A 247 -10.15 19.91 2.70
C VAL A 247 -9.61 19.03 3.81
N LEU A 248 -9.28 17.78 3.49
CA LEU A 248 -8.72 16.85 4.44
C LEU A 248 -7.27 16.52 4.09
N LEU A 249 -6.36 16.78 5.04
CA LEU A 249 -4.96 16.45 4.92
C LEU A 249 -4.70 15.06 5.48
N ARG A 250 -3.67 14.36 4.97
CA ARG A 250 -3.27 13.02 5.40
C ARG A 250 -3.16 12.86 6.91
N ALA A 251 -2.54 13.82 7.59
CA ALA A 251 -2.35 13.78 9.05
C ALA A 251 -3.66 13.87 9.86
N SER A 252 -4.79 14.14 9.21
CA SER A 252 -6.11 14.26 9.83
C SER A 252 -6.85 12.93 9.93
N LEU A 253 -6.35 11.88 9.28
CA LEU A 253 -6.93 10.53 9.33
C LEU A 253 -5.95 9.55 9.97
N PRO A 254 -6.47 8.49 10.63
CA PRO A 254 -5.66 7.33 10.97
C PRO A 254 -4.97 6.75 9.73
N GLU A 255 -3.72 6.32 9.88
CA GLU A 255 -2.84 5.92 8.78
C GLU A 255 -3.42 4.78 7.94
N GLN A 256 -3.98 3.76 8.61
CA GLN A 256 -4.69 2.63 8.01
C GLN A 256 -5.93 3.06 7.23
N LEU A 257 -6.68 4.06 7.70
CA LEU A 257 -7.85 4.56 6.98
C LEU A 257 -7.41 5.32 5.73
N TRP A 258 -6.43 6.22 5.87
CA TRP A 258 -5.83 6.93 4.74
C TRP A 258 -5.34 5.96 3.65
N TYR A 259 -4.54 4.98 4.05
CA TYR A 259 -4.04 3.94 3.15
C TYR A 259 -5.18 3.18 2.46
N SER A 260 -6.22 2.84 3.23
CA SER A 260 -7.35 2.08 2.69
C SER A 260 -8.10 2.87 1.63
N ILE A 261 -8.40 4.15 1.88
CA ILE A 261 -9.07 5.03 0.91
C ILE A 261 -8.23 5.16 -0.36
N GLU A 262 -6.92 5.35 -0.23
CA GLU A 262 -6.04 5.62 -1.35
C GLU A 262 -5.72 4.38 -2.21
N TYR A 263 -5.66 3.19 -1.61
CA TYR A 263 -5.07 2.02 -2.27
C TYR A 263 -5.96 0.77 -2.35
N PHE A 264 -7.16 0.73 -1.75
CA PHE A 264 -8.02 -0.46 -1.86
C PHE A 264 -8.31 -0.82 -3.33
N ASP A 265 -8.53 0.20 -4.16
CA ASP A 265 -8.89 0.05 -5.56
C ASP A 265 -7.74 -0.55 -6.39
N THR A 266 -6.51 -0.16 -6.05
CA THR A 266 -5.28 -0.62 -6.66
C THR A 266 -5.02 -2.09 -6.31
N HIS A 267 -5.24 -2.48 -5.06
CA HIS A 267 -5.16 -3.89 -4.67
C HIS A 267 -6.25 -4.72 -5.36
N TRP A 268 -7.48 -4.20 -5.43
CA TRP A 268 -8.56 -4.87 -6.14
C TRP A 268 -8.25 -5.08 -7.62
N ARG A 269 -7.72 -4.06 -8.31
CA ARG A 269 -7.33 -4.17 -9.73
C ARG A 269 -6.14 -5.11 -9.95
N SER A 270 -5.37 -5.41 -8.90
CA SER A 270 -4.23 -6.32 -8.97
C SER A 270 -4.64 -7.80 -8.85
N LEU A 271 -5.88 -8.10 -8.47
CA LEU A 271 -6.39 -9.46 -8.38
C LEU A 271 -6.52 -10.09 -9.79
N LYS A 272 -6.01 -11.31 -9.93
CA LYS A 272 -6.14 -12.12 -11.14
C LYS A 272 -7.43 -12.92 -11.17
N GLU A 273 -7.81 -13.43 -10.01
CA GLU A 273 -9.07 -14.16 -9.82
C GLU A 273 -10.17 -13.21 -9.37
N GLU A 274 -11.43 -13.63 -9.51
CA GLU A 274 -12.56 -12.86 -9.01
C GLU A 274 -12.48 -12.75 -7.48
N ALA A 275 -12.98 -11.63 -6.96
CA ALA A 275 -13.07 -11.41 -5.53
C ALA A 275 -14.01 -12.45 -4.92
N ASP A 276 -13.72 -12.87 -3.69
CA ASP A 276 -14.59 -13.79 -2.99
C ASP A 276 -15.91 -13.12 -2.57
N GLU A 277 -16.85 -13.94 -2.08
CA GLU A 277 -18.17 -13.48 -1.66
C GLU A 277 -18.06 -12.44 -0.53
N GLU A 278 -17.16 -12.65 0.44
CA GLU A 278 -16.95 -11.74 1.57
C GLU A 278 -16.49 -10.36 1.09
N GLN A 279 -15.49 -10.31 0.21
CA GLN A 279 -14.98 -9.08 -0.40
C GLN A 279 -16.05 -8.37 -1.23
N THR A 280 -16.85 -9.13 -1.96
CA THR A 280 -17.93 -8.58 -2.79
C THR A 280 -19.04 -8.00 -1.91
N THR A 281 -19.44 -8.68 -0.84
CA THR A 281 -20.40 -8.17 0.16
C THR A 281 -19.87 -6.89 0.82
N LEU A 282 -18.62 -6.87 1.27
CA LEU A 282 -18.00 -5.67 1.84
C LEU A 282 -17.99 -4.51 0.85
N LEU A 283 -17.67 -4.80 -0.42
CA LEU A 283 -17.70 -3.80 -1.48
C LEU A 283 -19.13 -3.27 -1.70
N CYS A 284 -20.15 -4.14 -1.74
CA CYS A 284 -21.56 -3.75 -1.83
C CYS A 284 -21.96 -2.80 -0.70
N GLU A 285 -21.69 -3.15 0.55
CA GLU A 285 -22.02 -2.33 1.72
C GLU A 285 -21.46 -0.90 1.57
N ILE A 286 -20.22 -0.80 1.08
CA ILE A 286 -19.48 0.47 1.00
C ILE A 286 -19.86 1.30 -0.24
N VAL A 287 -19.95 0.69 -1.43
CA VAL A 287 -20.12 1.44 -2.68
C VAL A 287 -21.53 1.42 -3.25
N VAL A 288 -22.41 0.53 -2.77
CA VAL A 288 -23.79 0.42 -3.24
C VAL A 288 -24.76 0.88 -2.16
N ASP A 289 -24.67 0.29 -0.96
CA ASP A 289 -25.64 0.52 0.11
C ASP A 289 -25.43 1.87 0.78
N ASN A 290 -24.18 2.27 1.01
CA ASN A 290 -23.85 3.59 1.52
C ASN A 290 -22.60 4.24 0.91
N PRO A 291 -22.66 4.67 -0.38
CA PRO A 291 -21.50 5.26 -1.06
C PRO A 291 -21.08 6.64 -0.54
N ARG A 292 -21.95 7.34 0.20
CA ARG A 292 -21.72 8.75 0.54
C ARG A 292 -20.45 8.98 1.35
N PRO A 293 -20.17 8.28 2.46
CA PRO A 293 -18.98 8.56 3.26
C PRO A 293 -17.69 8.39 2.47
N LEU A 294 -17.60 7.35 1.63
CA LEU A 294 -16.44 7.13 0.77
C LEU A 294 -16.29 8.26 -0.25
N LEU A 295 -17.38 8.60 -0.94
CA LEU A 295 -17.36 9.68 -1.93
C LEU A 295 -16.96 11.03 -1.34
N GLU A 296 -17.55 11.40 -0.20
CA GLU A 296 -17.25 12.65 0.50
C GLU A 296 -15.78 12.74 0.86
N ILE A 297 -15.20 11.64 1.35
CA ILE A 297 -13.78 11.60 1.67
C ILE A 297 -12.91 11.64 0.42
N VAL A 298 -13.21 10.87 -0.61
CA VAL A 298 -12.47 10.91 -1.88
C VAL A 298 -12.43 12.33 -2.46
N VAL A 299 -13.55 13.04 -2.39
CA VAL A 299 -13.64 14.44 -2.81
C VAL A 299 -12.82 15.36 -1.89
N SER A 300 -12.85 15.15 -0.58
CA SER A 300 -12.14 15.95 0.43
C SER A 300 -10.62 15.75 0.41
N THR A 301 -10.15 14.54 0.09
CA THR A 301 -8.72 14.19 -0.02
C THR A 301 -8.16 14.40 -1.43
N ARG A 302 -9.04 14.58 -2.43
CA ARG A 302 -8.71 14.59 -3.86
C ARG A 302 -8.12 13.26 -4.36
N SER A 303 -8.45 12.17 -3.70
CA SER A 303 -8.13 10.82 -4.20
C SER A 303 -8.93 10.53 -5.48
N MET A 304 -8.47 9.58 -6.29
CA MET A 304 -9.15 9.18 -7.53
C MET A 304 -9.67 7.75 -7.39
N ILE A 305 -10.99 7.58 -7.23
CA ILE A 305 -11.63 6.26 -7.17
C ILE A 305 -12.70 6.17 -8.25
N ASP A 306 -12.58 5.15 -9.12
CA ASP A 306 -13.59 4.84 -10.14
C ASP A 306 -14.77 4.08 -9.49
N ILE A 307 -15.64 4.85 -8.84
CA ILE A 307 -16.77 4.30 -8.09
C ILE A 307 -17.78 3.60 -9.01
N ALA A 308 -17.93 4.07 -10.25
CA ALA A 308 -18.78 3.44 -11.26
C ALA A 308 -18.29 2.03 -11.63
N LEU A 309 -16.96 1.84 -11.72
CA LEU A 309 -16.37 0.52 -11.90
C LEU A 309 -16.68 -0.41 -10.72
N PHE A 310 -16.48 0.05 -9.49
CA PHE A 310 -16.67 -0.80 -8.30
C PHE A 310 -18.14 -1.16 -8.08
N GLN A 311 -19.07 -0.28 -8.40
CA GLN A 311 -20.49 -0.56 -8.31
C GLN A 311 -20.94 -1.64 -9.29
N ARG A 312 -20.41 -1.62 -10.51
CA ARG A 312 -20.66 -2.68 -11.50
C ARG A 312 -20.08 -4.02 -11.08
N LYS A 313 -19.01 -4.03 -10.28
CA LYS A 313 -18.45 -5.25 -9.70
C LYS A 313 -19.24 -5.76 -8.49
N ALA A 314 -19.77 -4.84 -7.68
CA ALA A 314 -20.56 -5.14 -6.49
C ALA A 314 -21.95 -5.68 -6.84
N LEU A 315 -22.62 -5.12 -7.86
CA LEU A 315 -23.96 -5.54 -8.26
C LEU A 315 -23.91 -6.61 -9.36
N PRO A 316 -24.40 -7.85 -9.11
CA PRO A 316 -24.81 -8.72 -10.19
C PRO A 316 -25.95 -8.03 -10.93
N CYS A 317 -25.81 -7.91 -12.25
CA CYS A 317 -26.71 -7.19 -13.16
C CYS A 317 -28.21 -7.38 -12.82
N GLY A 318 -28.82 -6.39 -12.16
CA GLY A 318 -30.24 -6.38 -11.77
C GLY A 318 -30.75 -4.94 -11.66
N SER A 319 -32.03 -4.69 -11.98
CA SER A 319 -32.59 -3.35 -11.89
C SER A 319 -32.73 -2.94 -10.43
N LEU A 320 -32.08 -1.83 -10.03
CA LEU A 320 -32.28 -1.22 -8.72
C LEU A 320 -33.77 -0.86 -8.52
N SER A 321 -34.23 -0.92 -7.26
CA SER A 321 -35.52 -0.32 -6.93
C SER A 321 -35.47 1.19 -7.20
N LEU A 322 -36.59 1.78 -7.63
CA LEU A 322 -36.65 3.22 -7.90
C LEU A 322 -36.24 4.05 -6.67
N ALA A 323 -36.63 3.60 -5.47
CA ALA A 323 -36.26 4.27 -4.23
C ALA A 323 -34.73 4.31 -4.03
N LEU A 324 -34.04 3.19 -4.24
CA LEU A 324 -32.58 3.12 -4.12
C LEU A 324 -31.89 3.92 -5.24
N ALA A 325 -32.42 3.87 -6.47
CA ALA A 325 -31.91 4.66 -7.59
C ALA A 325 -32.00 6.17 -7.31
N ARG A 326 -33.16 6.66 -6.83
CA ARG A 326 -33.37 8.06 -6.42
C ARG A 326 -32.40 8.48 -5.33
N TRP A 327 -32.32 7.69 -4.27
CA TRP A 327 -31.46 7.99 -3.13
C TRP A 327 -29.98 8.07 -3.53
N ARG A 328 -29.49 7.13 -4.36
CA ARG A 328 -28.11 7.16 -4.86
C ARG A 328 -27.86 8.32 -5.83
N ALA A 329 -28.79 8.58 -6.74
CA ALA A 329 -28.67 9.71 -7.66
C ALA A 329 -28.56 11.03 -6.89
N LYS A 330 -29.38 11.22 -5.85
CA LYS A 330 -29.28 12.39 -4.95
C LYS A 330 -27.88 12.56 -4.37
N ILE A 331 -27.24 11.48 -3.92
CA ILE A 331 -25.85 11.53 -3.40
C ILE A 331 -24.89 12.04 -4.46
N TYR A 332 -24.92 11.46 -5.66
CA TYR A 332 -23.99 11.83 -6.74
C TYR A 332 -24.17 13.26 -7.19
N ILE A 333 -25.40 13.71 -7.31
CA ILE A 333 -25.73 15.07 -7.73
C ILE A 333 -25.27 16.07 -6.67
N SER A 334 -25.54 15.79 -5.39
CA SER A 334 -25.13 16.68 -4.29
C SER A 334 -23.62 16.87 -4.30
N LEU A 335 -22.86 15.78 -4.45
CA LEU A 335 -21.40 15.84 -4.57
C LEU A 335 -20.91 16.50 -5.87
N ALA A 336 -21.56 16.23 -6.99
CA ALA A 336 -21.23 16.86 -8.27
C ALA A 336 -21.39 18.38 -8.19
N ARG A 337 -22.47 18.88 -7.58
CA ARG A 337 -22.67 20.32 -7.35
C ARG A 337 -21.60 20.92 -6.44
N CYS A 338 -21.24 20.22 -5.36
CA CYS A 338 -20.13 20.64 -4.50
C CYS A 338 -18.81 20.76 -5.30
N LEU A 339 -18.54 19.82 -6.20
CA LEU A 339 -17.35 19.81 -7.06
C LEU A 339 -17.38 20.92 -8.12
N GLU A 340 -18.51 21.16 -8.78
CA GLU A 340 -18.70 22.27 -9.72
C GLU A 340 -18.44 23.63 -9.06
N TYR A 341 -18.98 23.84 -7.86
CA TYR A 341 -18.74 25.05 -7.08
C TYR A 341 -17.26 25.23 -6.73
N ALA A 342 -16.58 24.14 -6.42
CA ALA A 342 -15.14 24.10 -6.22
C ALA A 342 -14.32 24.17 -7.52
N LYS A 343 -14.96 24.38 -8.68
CA LYS A 343 -14.34 24.43 -10.03
C LYS A 343 -13.61 23.14 -10.41
N ARG A 344 -14.20 22.00 -10.06
CA ARG A 344 -13.71 20.63 -10.35
C ARG A 344 -14.67 19.90 -11.30
N GLN A 345 -14.98 20.51 -12.44
CA GLN A 345 -15.96 19.96 -13.40
C GLN A 345 -15.59 18.56 -13.90
N ALA A 346 -14.29 18.30 -14.11
CA ALA A 346 -13.81 16.99 -14.54
C ALA A 346 -14.15 15.87 -13.54
N ASP A 347 -14.19 16.19 -12.25
CA ASP A 347 -14.53 15.23 -11.18
C ASP A 347 -16.06 15.13 -10.98
N ALA A 348 -16.80 16.20 -11.27
CA ALA A 348 -18.26 16.23 -11.18
C ALA A 348 -18.94 15.41 -12.29
N LEU A 349 -18.38 15.46 -13.51
CA LEU A 349 -18.97 14.86 -14.71
C LEU A 349 -19.28 13.35 -14.57
N PRO A 350 -18.36 12.49 -14.08
CA PRO A 350 -18.67 11.07 -13.89
C PRO A 350 -19.84 10.82 -12.92
N LEU A 351 -19.97 11.62 -11.86
CA LEU A 351 -21.06 11.49 -10.89
C LEU A 351 -22.41 11.84 -11.51
N LEU A 352 -22.48 12.91 -12.32
CA LEU A 352 -23.69 13.29 -13.05
C LEU A 352 -24.09 12.22 -14.08
N GLN A 353 -23.11 11.65 -14.79
CA GLN A 353 -23.35 10.57 -15.75
C GLN A 353 -23.94 9.33 -15.07
N GLU A 354 -23.41 8.94 -13.90
CA GLU A 354 -23.95 7.82 -13.14
C GLU A 354 -25.34 8.12 -12.57
N ALA A 355 -25.61 9.37 -12.14
CA ALA A 355 -26.93 9.77 -11.67
C ALA A 355 -27.99 9.63 -12.78
N VAL A 356 -27.68 10.08 -14.00
CA VAL A 356 -28.55 9.92 -15.17
C VAL A 356 -28.78 8.44 -15.51
N LYS A 357 -27.73 7.60 -15.44
CA LYS A 357 -27.85 6.15 -15.68
C LYS A 357 -28.75 5.45 -14.66
N LEU A 358 -28.78 5.90 -13.41
CA LEU A 358 -29.68 5.35 -12.38
C LEU A 358 -31.16 5.59 -12.69
N TYR A 359 -31.50 6.71 -13.32
CA TYR A 359 -32.88 7.03 -13.71
C TYR A 359 -33.33 6.40 -15.02
N ALA A 360 -32.41 6.17 -15.96
CA ALA A 360 -32.74 5.71 -17.32
C ALA A 360 -33.67 4.48 -17.39
N PRO A 361 -33.51 3.42 -16.58
CA PRO A 361 -34.38 2.24 -16.61
C PRO A 361 -35.83 2.48 -16.14
N HIS A 362 -36.12 3.66 -15.57
CA HIS A 362 -37.42 3.98 -14.98
C HIS A 362 -38.20 5.04 -15.76
N LYS A 363 -37.58 5.68 -16.76
CA LYS A 363 -38.15 6.81 -17.51
C LYS A 363 -39.55 6.52 -18.10
N ASP A 364 -39.79 5.30 -18.58
CA ASP A 364 -41.03 4.95 -19.28
C ASP A 364 -42.10 4.32 -18.37
N LYS A 365 -41.88 4.29 -17.04
CA LYS A 365 -42.75 3.58 -16.07
C LYS A 365 -43.89 4.43 -15.49
N GLY A 366 -44.21 5.60 -16.06
CA GLY A 366 -45.21 6.52 -15.51
C GLY A 366 -44.79 7.05 -14.15
N LEU A 367 -43.65 7.76 -14.14
CA LEU A 367 -43.05 8.30 -12.93
C LEU A 367 -43.90 9.40 -12.31
N ASP A 368 -43.82 9.58 -11.00
CA ASP A 368 -44.35 10.78 -10.36
C ASP A 368 -43.58 12.02 -10.86
N SER A 369 -44.31 13.14 -10.98
CA SER A 369 -43.82 14.47 -11.36
C SER A 369 -42.51 14.88 -10.66
N THR A 370 -42.35 14.49 -9.39
CA THR A 370 -41.12 14.72 -8.61
C THR A 370 -39.90 14.05 -9.24
N VAL A 371 -40.04 12.81 -9.69
CA VAL A 371 -38.92 12.03 -10.27
C VAL A 371 -38.60 12.53 -11.68
N GLU A 372 -39.61 12.95 -12.43
CA GLU A 372 -39.39 13.58 -13.75
C GLU A 372 -38.61 14.90 -13.62
N LEU A 373 -38.91 15.69 -12.59
CA LEU A 373 -38.18 16.92 -12.28
C LEU A 373 -36.74 16.63 -11.88
N GLU A 374 -36.51 15.69 -10.96
CA GLU A 374 -35.17 15.24 -10.55
C GLU A 374 -34.35 14.80 -11.78
N PHE A 375 -34.91 13.94 -12.64
CA PHE A 375 -34.24 13.44 -13.83
C PHE A 375 -33.93 14.55 -14.86
N SER A 376 -34.90 15.44 -15.10
CA SER A 376 -34.71 16.57 -16.02
C SER A 376 -33.61 17.51 -15.52
N THR A 377 -33.57 17.75 -14.21
CA THR A 377 -32.55 18.59 -13.58
C THR A 377 -31.16 17.96 -13.72
N CYS A 378 -31.02 16.65 -13.50
CA CYS A 378 -29.77 15.92 -13.75
C CYS A 378 -29.26 16.11 -15.18
N MET A 379 -30.16 16.01 -16.16
CA MET A 379 -29.81 16.14 -17.58
C MET A 379 -29.39 17.57 -17.93
N THR A 380 -30.04 18.57 -17.33
CA THR A 380 -29.66 19.98 -17.51
C THR A 380 -28.25 20.25 -16.95
N TRP A 381 -27.93 19.72 -15.77
CA TRP A 381 -26.59 19.86 -15.20
C TRP A 381 -25.53 19.09 -15.96
N LEU A 382 -25.85 17.90 -16.49
CA LEU A 382 -24.91 17.15 -17.33
C LEU A 382 -24.60 17.85 -18.67
N GLY A 383 -25.52 18.66 -19.19
CA GLY A 383 -25.39 19.33 -20.48
C GLY A 383 -24.71 20.71 -20.44
N ASN A 384 -24.56 21.29 -19.25
CA ASN A 384 -23.85 22.55 -19.00
C ASN A 384 -22.39 22.29 -18.63
#